data_AF-A0A953HCT3-F1
#
_entry.id   AF-A0A953HCT3-F1
#
_cell.length_a   1.000
_cell.length_b   1.000
_cell.length_c   1.000
_cell.angle_alpha   90.00
_cell.angle_beta   90.00
_cell.angle_gamma   90.00
#
_symmetry.space_group_name_H-M   'P 1'
#
loop_
_entity.id
_entity.type
_entity.pdbx_description
1 polymer ?
#
loop_
_entity_poly.entity_id
_entity_poly.type
_entity_poly.pdbx_seq_one_letter_code
_entity_poly.pdbx_strand_id
1 'polypeptide(L)' 'DLGVQLVPEEAEHHFDFDLLDATKIIPEEIVPVKIIGTLTLNRNPDNFFCRNRAGCFSSRTYCAGH' A
#
# COMPACT_ATOMS: atom_id res chain seq x y z
N ASP A 1 5.85 -5.81 8.15
CA ASP A 1 6.66 -5.56 6.94
C ASP A 1 5.76 -5.05 5.83
N LEU A 2 6.29 -4.23 4.92
CA LEU A 2 5.57 -3.73 3.75
C LEU A 2 5.62 -4.78 2.65
N GLY A 3 4.46 -5.25 2.23
CA GLY A 3 4.30 -6.21 1.15
C GLY A 3 3.47 -5.63 0.01
N VAL A 4 3.81 -6.00 -1.22
CA VAL A 4 3.04 -5.65 -2.42
C VAL A 4 2.61 -6.93 -3.15
N GLN A 5 1.39 -6.89 -3.68
CA GLN A 5 0.91 -7.89 -4.63
C GLN A 5 1.13 -7.32 -6.04
N LEU A 6 1.92 -8.03 -6.85
CA LEU A 6 2.23 -7.62 -8.23
C LEU A 6 1.38 -8.45 -9.19
N VAL A 7 0.49 -7.80 -9.91
CA VAL A 7 -0.32 -8.39 -10.97
C VAL A 7 0.13 -7.79 -12.31
N PRO A 8 0.49 -8.59 -13.32
CA PRO A 8 0.79 -8.06 -14.65
C PRO A 8 -0.50 -7.59 -15.35
N GLU A 9 -0.42 -6.51 -16.13
CA GLU A 9 -1.53 -5.93 -16.91
C GLU A 9 -2.24 -6.97 -17.81
N GLU A 10 -1.48 -7.94 -18.34
CA GLU A 10 -2.01 -9.01 -19.20
C GLU A 10 -2.95 -9.98 -18.46
N ALA A 11 -2.87 -10.03 -17.13
CA ALA A 11 -3.69 -10.90 -16.29
C ALA A 11 -4.96 -10.19 -15.77
N GLU A 12 -5.21 -8.93 -16.15
CA GLU A 12 -6.38 -8.16 -15.69
C GLU A 12 -7.71 -8.83 -16.02
N HIS A 13 -7.77 -9.62 -17.11
CA HIS A 13 -8.98 -10.33 -17.55
C HIS A 13 -9.05 -11.79 -17.08
N HIS A 14 -8.03 -12.28 -16.36
CA HIS A 14 -7.99 -13.67 -15.88
C HIS A 14 -8.68 -13.87 -14.52
N PHE A 15 -9.05 -12.78 -13.84
CA PHE A 15 -9.73 -12.83 -12.56
C PHE A 15 -11.25 -12.74 -12.75
N ASP A 16 -12.01 -13.50 -11.94
CA ASP A 16 -13.48 -13.45 -11.89
C ASP A 16 -14.03 -12.13 -11.30
N PHE A 17 -13.18 -11.13 -11.06
CA PHE A 17 -13.53 -9.86 -10.43
C PHE A 17 -12.72 -8.70 -11.03
N ASP A 18 -13.30 -7.50 -10.98
CA ASP A 18 -12.65 -6.27 -11.42
C ASP A 18 -11.55 -5.87 -10.43
N LEU A 19 -10.33 -5.70 -10.91
CA LEU A 19 -9.18 -5.29 -10.11
C LEU A 19 -9.29 -3.83 -9.61
N LEU A 20 -10.11 -3.00 -10.26
CA LEU A 20 -10.37 -1.63 -9.85
C LEU A 20 -11.52 -1.52 -8.82
N ASP A 21 -12.17 -2.64 -8.48
CA ASP A 21 -13.23 -2.69 -7.47
C ASP A 21 -12.64 -2.85 -6.05
N ALA A 22 -12.65 -1.76 -5.28
CA ALA A 22 -12.16 -1.73 -3.90
C ALA A 22 -12.95 -2.61 -2.91
N THR A 23 -14.06 -3.23 -3.32
CA THR A 23 -14.82 -4.18 -2.49
C THR A 23 -14.32 -5.63 -2.60
N LYS A 24 -13.41 -5.91 -3.54
CA LYS A 24 -12.84 -7.24 -3.80
C LYS A 24 -11.41 -7.30 -3.27
N ILE A 25 -11.10 -8.39 -2.59
CA ILE A 25 -9.76 -8.66 -2.06
C ILE A 25 -9.13 -9.72 -2.95
N ILE A 26 -7.90 -9.46 -3.42
CA ILE A 26 -7.13 -10.45 -4.18
C ILE A 26 -6.67 -11.55 -3.22
N PRO A 27 -7.10 -12.81 -3.40
CA PRO A 27 -6.68 -13.90 -2.53
C PRO A 27 -5.18 -14.18 -2.68
N GLU A 28 -4.50 -14.36 -1.54
CA GLU A 28 -3.04 -14.60 -1.49
C GLU A 28 -2.62 -15.94 -2.13
N GLU A 29 -3.56 -16.88 -2.31
CA GLU A 29 -3.33 -18.17 -3.01
C GLU A 29 -3.04 -17.97 -4.51
N ILE A 30 -3.58 -16.92 -5.11
CA ILE A 30 -3.42 -16.63 -6.54
C ILE A 30 -2.25 -15.67 -6.78
N VAL A 31 -2.09 -14.68 -5.90
CA VAL A 31 -1.01 -13.69 -5.99
C VAL A 31 -0.24 -13.62 -4.67
N PRO A 32 0.97 -14.19 -4.60
CA PRO A 32 1.76 -14.17 -3.38
C PRO A 32 2.22 -12.75 -3.06
N VAL A 33 2.12 -12.38 -1.78
CA VAL A 33 2.61 -11.09 -1.28
C VAL A 33 4.14 -11.08 -1.29
N LYS A 34 4.76 -10.12 -1.97
CA LYS A 34 6.22 -9.91 -1.94
C LYS A 34 6.57 -8.84 -0.93
N ILE A 35 7.37 -9.19 0.07
CA ILE A 35 7.86 -8.24 1.08
C ILE A 35 8.94 -7.35 0.46
N ILE A 36 8.72 -6.04 0.41
CA ILE A 36 9.63 -5.05 -0.19
C ILE A 36 10.42 -4.23 0.84
N GLY A 37 10.08 -4.33 2.13
CA GLY A 37 10.88 -3.71 3.19
C GLY A 37 10.18 -3.69 4.55
N THR A 38 10.88 -3.18 5.56
CA THR A 38 10.38 -3.10 6.94
C THR A 38 10.30 -1.64 7.36
N LEU A 39 9.13 -1.19 7.81
CA LEU A 39 8.97 0.14 8.39
C LEU A 39 9.29 0.09 9.88
N THR A 40 10.38 0.73 10.31
CA THR A 40 10.78 0.81 11.72
C THR A 40 10.62 2.24 12.25
N LEU A 41 9.69 2.44 13.18
CA LEU A 41 9.48 3.71 13.87
C LEU A 41 10.40 3.80 15.10
N ASN A 42 11.57 4.42 14.94
CA ASN A 42 12.62 4.47 15.98
C ASN A 42 12.68 5.78 16.77
N ARG A 43 11.77 6.72 16.54
CA ARG A 43 11.79 8.03 17.21
C ARG A 43 10.39 8.56 17.52
N ASN A 44 10.15 8.86 18.80
CA ASN A 44 8.94 9.55 19.25
C ASN A 44 9.05 11.07 18.94
N PRO A 45 7.95 11.79 18.65
CA PRO A 45 8.00 13.24 18.42
C PRO A 45 8.41 14.02 19.68
N ASP A 46 9.26 15.02 19.51
CA ASP A 46 9.73 15.92 20.59
C ASP A 46 8.63 16.88 21.09
N ASN A 47 7.61 17.13 20.26
CA ASN A 47 6.43 17.93 20.60
C ASN A 47 5.18 17.29 19.98
N PHE A 48 4.30 16.76 20.84
CA PHE A 48 3.13 15.96 20.46
C PHE A 48 2.09 16.77 19.68
N PHE A 49 1.99 18.09 19.92
CA PHE A 49 0.95 18.93 19.30
C PHE A 49 1.30 19.32 17.86
N CYS A 50 2.55 19.72 17.60
CA CYS A 50 2.98 20.19 16.28
C CYS A 50 3.17 19.07 15.25
N ARG A 51 3.41 17.82 15.66
CA ARG A 51 3.76 16.73 14.71
C ARG A 51 2.62 15.74 14.46
N ASN A 52 1.79 15.43 15.46
CA ASN A 52 0.70 14.47 15.26
C ASN A 52 -0.57 15.13 14.71
N ARG A 53 -0.93 16.34 15.17
CA ARG A 53 -2.16 17.02 14.72
C ARG A 53 -2.00 17.83 13.43
N ALA A 54 -0.77 18.20 13.06
CA ALA A 54 -0.49 18.89 11.81
C ALA A 54 -0.03 17.93 10.69
N GLY A 55 0.03 16.62 10.96
CA GLY A 55 0.30 15.62 9.94
C GLY A 55 -0.83 15.60 8.93
N CYS A 56 -0.56 16.02 7.70
CA CYS A 56 -1.50 15.90 6.58
C CYS A 56 -1.11 14.67 5.76
N PHE A 57 -1.95 13.64 5.80
CA PHE A 57 -1.81 12.46 4.95
C PHE A 57 -2.79 12.56 3.80
N SER A 58 -2.27 12.54 2.58
CA SER A 58 -3.10 12.49 1.37
C SER A 58 -2.70 11.29 0.54
N SER A 59 -3.70 10.53 0.08
CA SER A 59 -3.49 9.45 -0.87
C SER A 59 -2.94 9.94 -2.21
N ARG A 60 -3.03 11.24 -2.52
CA ARG A 60 -2.49 11.83 -3.77
C ARG A 60 -1.03 12.26 -3.69
N THR A 61 -0.36 12.08 -2.56
CA THR A 61 1.05 12.40 -2.42
C THR A 61 1.90 11.23 -2.93
N TYR A 62 2.05 11.16 -4.26
CA TYR A 62 2.90 10.16 -4.92
C TYR A 62 4.27 10.74 -5.28
N CYS A 63 5.30 9.89 -5.23
CA CYS A 63 6.65 10.20 -5.72
C CYS A 63 6.80 9.68 -7.17
N ALA A 64 7.70 10.27 -7.96
CA ALA A 64 7.95 9.80 -9.32
C ALA A 64 8.35 8.31 -9.33
N GLY A 65 7.65 7.50 -10.12
CA GLY A 65 7.82 6.05 -10.18
C GLY A 65 6.78 5.23 -9.40
N HIS A 66 5.72 5.88 -8.90
CA HIS A 66 4.52 5.26 -8.34
C HIS A 66 3.33 5.36 -9.31
#